data_AF-A0A8S3THW0-F1
#
_entry.id   AF-A0A8S3THW0-F1
#
_cell.length_a   1.000
_cell.length_b   1.000
_cell.length_c   1.000
_cell.angle_alpha   90.00
_cell.angle_beta   90.00
_cell.angle_gamma   90.00
#
_symmetry.space_group_name_H-M   'P 1'
#
loop_
_entity.id
_entity.type
_entity.pdbx_description
1 polymer ?
#
loop_
_entity_poly.entity_id
_entity_poly.type
_entity_poly.pdbx_seq_one_letter_code
_entity_poly.pdbx_strand_id
1 'polypeptide(L)'
;MGQNASQVIGIACENATDNHDIIGFHHVNKLCWVGAWLRGKGYDIECPNHEYCTSNTNRYDPLSEKDLGYEIGKKIAKLDILVDYCTTDGDAKSVQGLQEAMQEIFDPLWSVNRLADTIHRGQSQFREVLRAKFSVGMFPGATKAQRNDIKIAFANDLKLRSHGIMKCLFAKYNFDRQQISIVCPALLSLS
;
A
#
# COMPACT_ATOMS: atom_id res chain seq x y z
N MET A 1 -7.15 2.39 -13.34
CA MET A 1 -8.45 2.55 -12.66
C MET A 1 -8.33 3.81 -11.84
N GLY A 2 -9.03 4.86 -12.26
CA GLY A 2 -9.01 6.14 -11.55
C GLY A 2 -9.83 6.05 -10.27
N GLN A 3 -9.40 6.77 -9.24
CA GLN A 3 -10.18 6.93 -8.03
C GLN A 3 -11.31 7.93 -8.30
N ASN A 4 -12.55 7.54 -7.97
CA ASN A 4 -13.71 8.44 -7.94
C ASN A 4 -13.64 9.31 -6.68
N ALA A 5 -12.58 10.11 -6.58
CA ALA A 5 -12.31 11.01 -5.48
C ALA A 5 -12.14 12.44 -6.01
N SER A 6 -12.50 13.41 -5.17
CA SER A 6 -12.33 14.84 -5.43
C SER A 6 -10.94 15.34 -5.05
N GLN A 7 -10.26 14.60 -4.17
CA GLN A 7 -8.93 14.88 -3.67
C GLN A 7 -8.23 13.55 -3.40
N VAL A 8 -6.90 13.53 -3.54
CA VAL A 8 -6.08 12.42 -3.07
C VAL A 8 -4.77 12.94 -2.52
N ILE A 9 -4.30 12.29 -1.45
CA ILE A 9 -3.03 12.58 -0.80
C ILE A 9 -2.22 11.29 -0.76
N GLY A 10 -0.98 11.35 -1.25
CA GLY A 10 0.03 10.33 -1.06
C GLY A 10 1.11 10.83 -0.11
N ILE A 11 1.47 10.01 0.87
CA ILE A 11 2.55 10.27 1.83
C ILE A 11 3.49 9.08 1.78
N ALA A 12 4.79 9.35 1.65
CA ALA A 12 5.85 8.37 1.84
C ALA A 12 6.59 8.69 3.14
N CYS A 13 6.65 7.69 4.02
CA CYS A 13 7.41 7.74 5.26
C CYS A 13 8.60 6.79 5.16
N GLU A 14 9.73 7.19 5.72
CA GLU A 14 10.87 6.29 5.86
C GLU A 14 10.62 5.27 6.97
N ASN A 15 11.32 4.14 6.87
CA ASN A 15 11.24 3.05 7.85
C ASN A 15 12.63 2.49 8.17
N ALA A 16 13.65 3.32 7.99
CA ALA A 16 15.05 3.08 8.31
C ALA A 16 15.41 3.60 9.72
N THR A 17 14.68 4.61 10.22
CA THR A 17 14.86 5.18 11.56
C THR A 17 13.59 5.04 12.39
N ASP A 18 13.72 5.16 13.72
CA ASP A 18 12.59 5.09 14.66
C ASP A 18 11.66 6.32 14.58
N ASN A 19 12.07 7.38 13.87
CA ASN A 19 11.29 8.62 13.75
C ASN A 19 10.14 8.48 12.73
N HIS A 20 10.27 7.59 11.76
CA HIS A 20 9.32 7.41 10.65
C HIS A 20 9.03 8.72 9.90
N ASP A 21 10.08 9.47 9.59
CA ASP A 21 9.98 10.79 9.00
C ASP A 21 9.27 10.77 7.63
N ILE A 22 8.49 11.81 7.35
CA ILE A 22 7.85 11.98 6.05
C ILE A 22 8.89 12.46 5.04
N ILE A 23 9.25 11.58 4.10
CA ILE A 23 10.26 11.84 3.05
C ILE A 23 9.63 12.24 1.70
N GLY A 24 8.32 12.10 1.57
CA GLY A 24 7.62 12.42 0.33
C GLY A 24 6.15 12.73 0.56
N PHE A 25 5.65 13.72 -0.19
CA PHE A 25 4.26 14.13 -0.15
C PHE A 25 3.80 14.59 -1.52
N HIS A 26 2.64 14.13 -1.96
CA HIS A 26 1.97 14.67 -3.14
C HIS A 26 0.47 14.74 -2.90
N HIS A 27 -0.12 15.88 -3.24
CA HIS A 27 -1.54 16.15 -3.07
C HIS A 27 -2.13 16.62 -4.38
N VAL A 28 -3.24 15.99 -4.78
CA VAL A 28 -3.99 16.35 -5.97
C VAL A 28 -5.41 16.71 -5.55
N ASN A 29 -5.86 17.87 -5.98
CA ASN A 29 -7.12 18.50 -5.59
C ASN A 29 -7.88 19.02 -6.81
N LYS A 30 -9.13 18.56 -6.97
CA LYS A 30 -10.09 19.04 -7.97
C LYS A 30 -11.01 20.15 -7.46
N LEU A 31 -11.03 20.36 -6.14
CA LEU A 31 -11.99 21.23 -5.50
C LEU A 31 -11.54 22.69 -5.59
N CYS A 32 -12.40 23.50 -6.21
CA CYS A 32 -12.31 24.96 -6.15
C CYS A 32 -13.68 25.58 -5.93
N TRP A 33 -13.87 26.18 -4.75
CA TRP A 33 -15.13 26.83 -4.38
C TRP A 33 -15.42 28.07 -5.24
N VAL A 34 -14.41 28.93 -5.44
CA VAL A 34 -14.51 30.10 -6.32
C VAL A 34 -14.89 29.67 -7.73
N GLY A 35 -14.27 28.59 -8.21
CA GLY A 35 -14.58 28.02 -9.52
C GLY A 35 -16.01 27.46 -9.62
N ALA A 36 -16.48 26.78 -8.58
CA ALA A 36 -17.86 26.30 -8.53
C ALA A 36 -18.87 27.45 -8.51
N TRP A 37 -18.58 28.50 -7.75
CA TRP A 37 -19.44 29.68 -7.62
C TRP A 37 -19.53 30.49 -8.92
N LEU A 38 -18.40 30.74 -9.59
CA LEU A 38 -18.36 31.45 -10.89
C LEU A 38 -19.13 30.68 -11.98
N ARG A 39 -18.98 29.35 -12.05
CA ARG A 39 -19.79 28.53 -12.98
C ARG A 39 -21.27 28.57 -12.64
N GLY A 40 -21.63 28.56 -11.36
CA GLY A 40 -23.01 28.72 -10.91
C GLY A 40 -23.64 30.06 -11.32
N LYS A 41 -22.81 31.09 -11.54
CA LYS A 41 -23.21 32.39 -12.08
C LYS A 41 -23.25 32.44 -13.61
N GLY A 42 -22.89 31.36 -14.31
CA GLY A 42 -22.87 31.28 -15.77
C GLY A 42 -21.57 31.72 -16.42
N TYR A 43 -20.49 31.95 -15.65
CA TYR A 43 -19.18 32.20 -16.22
C TYR A 43 -18.55 30.90 -16.71
N ASP A 44 -17.99 30.94 -17.93
CA ASP A 44 -17.21 29.84 -18.47
C ASP A 44 -15.78 29.92 -17.96
N ILE A 45 -15.47 29.08 -16.96
CA ILE A 45 -14.15 29.05 -16.32
C ILE A 45 -13.70 27.61 -16.08
N GLU A 46 -12.45 27.36 -16.42
CA GLU A 46 -11.80 26.08 -16.23
C GLU A 46 -10.88 26.09 -15.01
N CYS A 47 -10.80 24.95 -14.31
CA CYS A 47 -9.88 24.72 -13.21
C CYS A 47 -8.90 23.61 -13.64
N PRO A 48 -7.59 23.70 -13.33
CA PRO A 48 -6.90 24.85 -12.74
C PRO A 48 -6.86 26.02 -13.75
N ASN A 49 -6.38 27.21 -13.34
CA ASN A 49 -6.16 28.42 -14.19
C ASN A 49 -7.23 29.52 -14.13
N HIS A 50 -7.62 29.94 -12.93
CA HIS A 50 -8.32 31.22 -12.72
C HIS A 50 -7.87 31.89 -11.41
N GLU A 51 -8.20 33.17 -11.22
CA GLU A 51 -7.87 33.90 -10.00
C GLU A 51 -8.50 33.21 -8.77
N TYR A 52 -7.72 33.07 -7.70
CA TYR A 52 -8.10 32.34 -6.47
C TYR A 52 -8.47 30.86 -6.68
N CYS A 53 -7.96 30.22 -7.74
CA CYS A 53 -8.17 28.79 -7.95
C CYS A 53 -7.38 27.96 -6.92
N THR A 54 -8.07 27.06 -6.23
CA THR A 54 -7.47 26.10 -5.28
C THR A 54 -7.29 24.71 -5.88
N SER A 55 -7.81 24.46 -7.08
CA SER A 55 -7.62 23.20 -7.80
C SER A 55 -6.21 23.16 -8.38
N ASN A 56 -5.56 21.99 -8.35
CA ASN A 56 -4.26 21.78 -9.01
C ASN A 56 -4.31 20.73 -10.14
N THR A 57 -5.49 20.15 -10.39
CA THR A 57 -5.77 19.27 -11.53
C THR A 57 -7.13 19.59 -12.12
N ASN A 58 -7.44 19.08 -13.32
CA ASN A 58 -8.74 19.27 -13.91
C ASN A 58 -9.79 18.46 -13.14
N ARG A 59 -11.00 19.01 -13.03
CA ARG A 59 -12.14 18.34 -12.38
C ARG A 59 -12.50 16.99 -13.01
N TYR A 60 -12.23 16.81 -14.30
CA TYR A 60 -12.53 15.59 -15.05
C TYR A 60 -11.38 14.60 -15.09
N ASP A 61 -10.17 15.01 -14.69
CA ASP A 61 -9.00 14.14 -14.74
C ASP A 61 -9.17 12.98 -13.75
N PRO A 62 -8.87 11.75 -14.14
CA PRO A 62 -8.85 10.64 -13.20
C PRO A 62 -7.71 10.83 -12.19
N LEU A 63 -7.96 10.55 -10.91
CA LEU A 63 -6.88 10.48 -9.92
C LEU A 63 -6.29 9.07 -9.91
N SER A 64 -4.97 8.96 -9.95
CA SER A 64 -4.24 7.69 -10.11
C SER A 64 -3.26 7.52 -8.97
N GLU A 65 -3.34 6.38 -8.29
CA GLU A 65 -2.37 5.99 -7.25
C GLU A 65 -0.96 5.78 -7.84
N LYS A 66 -0.90 5.36 -9.11
CA LYS A 66 0.36 5.25 -9.84
C LYS A 66 1.01 6.63 -9.99
N ASP A 67 0.23 7.63 -10.38
CA ASP A 67 0.74 8.98 -10.64
C ASP A 67 1.18 9.64 -9.32
N LEU A 68 0.46 9.38 -8.22
CA LEU A 68 0.92 9.73 -6.88
C LEU A 68 2.29 9.14 -6.56
N GLY A 69 2.44 7.82 -6.76
CA GLY A 69 3.71 7.12 -6.53
C GLY A 69 4.84 7.68 -7.39
N TYR A 70 4.56 7.97 -8.66
CA TYR A 70 5.51 8.56 -9.59
C TYR A 70 5.95 9.97 -9.17
N GLU A 71 5.02 10.86 -8.84
CA GLU A 71 5.37 12.23 -8.41
C GLU A 71 6.10 12.26 -7.06
N ILE A 72 5.76 11.36 -6.14
CA ILE A 72 6.54 11.17 -4.90
C ILE A 72 7.94 10.64 -5.24
N GLY A 73 8.04 9.62 -6.09
CA GLY A 73 9.30 9.04 -6.53
C GLY A 73 10.21 10.06 -7.16
N LYS A 74 9.68 10.95 -8.01
CA LYS A 74 10.44 12.04 -8.61
C LYS A 74 11.00 13.00 -7.58
N LYS A 75 10.23 13.33 -6.54
CA LYS A 75 10.70 14.22 -5.47
C LYS A 75 11.82 13.58 -4.66
N ILE A 76 11.67 12.30 -4.32
CA ILE A 76 12.69 11.53 -3.59
C ILE A 76 13.95 11.40 -4.47
N ALA A 77 13.78 11.09 -5.74
CA ALA A 77 14.89 10.89 -6.65
C ALA A 77 15.70 12.18 -6.90
N LYS A 78 15.04 13.34 -6.95
CA LYS A 78 15.71 14.64 -7.00
C LYS A 78 16.56 14.97 -5.76
N LEU A 79 16.40 14.23 -4.66
CA LEU A 79 17.22 14.36 -3.45
C LEU A 79 18.40 13.39 -3.44
N ASP A 80 18.70 12.72 -4.55
CA ASP A 80 19.73 11.68 -4.64
C ASP A 80 19.49 10.48 -3.69
N ILE A 81 18.22 10.20 -3.36
CA ILE A 81 17.80 9.09 -2.50
C ILE A 81 17.24 7.95 -3.36
N LEU A 82 17.84 6.77 -3.23
CA LEU A 82 17.35 5.54 -3.84
C LEU A 82 16.36 4.82 -2.92
N VAL A 83 15.32 4.23 -3.53
CA VAL A 83 14.35 3.41 -2.80
C VAL A 83 14.47 1.96 -3.28
N ASP A 84 14.96 1.09 -2.39
CA ASP A 84 15.05 -0.36 -2.65
C ASP A 84 13.73 -1.09 -2.40
N TYR A 85 13.02 -0.68 -1.34
CA TYR A 85 11.83 -1.37 -0.84
C TYR A 85 10.70 -0.37 -0.55
N CYS A 86 9.50 -0.73 -0.95
CA CYS A 86 8.29 0.06 -0.68
C CYS A 86 7.17 -0.83 -0.13
N THR A 87 6.55 -0.40 0.97
CA THR A 87 5.41 -1.09 1.59
C THR A 87 4.14 -0.29 1.38
N THR A 88 3.06 -0.94 0.92
CA THR A 88 1.77 -0.28 0.66
C THR A 88 0.60 -1.06 1.29
N ASP A 89 -0.48 -0.34 1.62
CA ASP A 89 -1.70 -0.82 2.30
C ASP A 89 -2.62 -1.70 1.42
N GLY A 90 -2.11 -2.27 0.33
CA GLY A 90 -2.84 -3.29 -0.43
C GLY A 90 -2.78 -3.17 -1.95
N ASP A 91 -2.65 -1.97 -2.50
CA ASP A 91 -2.52 -1.75 -3.95
C ASP A 91 -1.06 -1.52 -4.37
N ALA A 92 -0.67 -2.15 -5.48
CA ALA A 92 0.71 -2.17 -5.98
C ALA A 92 1.06 -0.99 -6.88
N LYS A 93 0.08 -0.13 -7.20
CA LYS A 93 0.21 0.83 -8.30
C LYS A 93 1.08 2.03 -7.93
N SER A 94 1.03 2.47 -6.68
CA SER A 94 1.98 3.45 -6.15
C SER A 94 3.43 2.97 -6.28
N VAL A 95 3.71 1.70 -5.98
CA VAL A 95 5.05 1.11 -6.16
C VAL A 95 5.47 1.12 -7.63
N GLN A 96 4.55 0.79 -8.54
CA GLN A 96 4.82 0.86 -9.98
C GLN A 96 5.20 2.28 -10.41
N GLY A 97 4.46 3.29 -9.97
CA GLY A 97 4.79 4.69 -10.26
C GLY A 97 6.14 5.11 -9.68
N LEU A 98 6.42 4.70 -8.45
CA LEU A 98 7.69 4.95 -7.79
C LEU A 98 8.86 4.35 -8.58
N GLN A 99 8.71 3.10 -9.05
CA GLN A 99 9.71 2.43 -9.87
C GLN A 99 9.96 3.19 -11.18
N GLU A 100 8.91 3.59 -11.89
CA GLU A 100 9.04 4.35 -13.14
C GLU A 100 9.80 5.66 -12.92
N ALA A 101 9.52 6.38 -11.82
CA ALA A 101 10.24 7.60 -11.47
C ALA A 101 11.72 7.37 -11.16
N MET A 102 12.05 6.30 -10.42
CA MET A 102 13.43 5.94 -10.09
C MET A 102 14.22 5.55 -11.34
N GLN A 103 13.58 4.78 -12.24
CA GLN A 103 14.18 4.35 -13.51
C GLN A 103 14.43 5.51 -14.46
N GLU A 104 13.53 6.50 -14.50
CA GLU A 104 13.65 7.67 -15.36
C GLU A 104 14.75 8.64 -14.88
N ILE A 105 14.89 8.84 -13.56
CA ILE A 105 15.79 9.86 -13.01
C ILE A 105 17.18 9.33 -12.68
N PHE A 106 17.31 8.10 -12.17
CA PHE A 106 18.60 7.56 -11.73
C PHE A 106 19.19 6.52 -12.67
N ASP A 107 18.56 5.34 -12.71
CA ASP A 107 19.11 4.16 -13.38
C ASP A 107 17.95 3.36 -13.97
N PRO A 108 17.88 3.21 -15.31
CA PRO A 108 16.87 2.41 -15.99
C PRO A 108 16.77 0.96 -15.51
N LEU A 109 17.83 0.42 -14.89
CA LEU A 109 17.87 -0.94 -14.35
C LEU A 109 17.43 -1.03 -12.89
N TRP A 110 17.20 0.10 -12.22
CA TRP A 110 16.78 0.10 -10.83
C TRP A 110 15.41 -0.56 -10.65
N SER A 111 15.24 -1.30 -9.56
CA SER A 111 13.98 -1.98 -9.25
C SER A 111 13.56 -1.71 -7.82
N VAL A 112 12.32 -1.22 -7.66
CA VAL A 112 11.72 -1.03 -6.35
C VAL A 112 10.96 -2.30 -5.97
N ASN A 113 11.40 -2.97 -4.92
CA ASN A 113 10.79 -4.20 -4.44
C ASN A 113 9.58 -3.89 -3.57
N ARG A 114 8.42 -4.41 -3.95
CA ARG A 114 7.20 -4.29 -3.15
C ARG A 114 7.25 -5.24 -1.96
N LEU A 115 7.14 -4.70 -0.75
CA LEU A 115 6.89 -5.48 0.45
C LEU A 115 5.40 -5.45 0.78
N ALA A 116 4.81 -6.61 1.01
CA ALA A 116 3.47 -6.70 1.56
C ALA A 116 3.53 -6.44 3.07
N ASP A 117 2.74 -5.49 3.56
CA ASP A 117 2.60 -5.25 4.99
C ASP A 117 2.16 -6.54 5.72
N THR A 118 2.69 -6.74 6.92
CA THR A 118 2.44 -7.88 7.80
C THR A 118 0.95 -8.07 8.11
N ILE A 119 0.17 -6.98 8.22
CA ILE A 119 -1.28 -7.06 8.43
C ILE A 119 -1.96 -7.68 7.20
N HIS A 120 -1.56 -7.27 6.00
CA HIS A 120 -2.05 -7.79 4.72
C HIS A 120 -1.63 -9.25 4.50
N ARG A 121 -0.42 -9.63 4.93
CA ARG A 121 0.01 -11.03 4.95
C ARG A 121 -0.88 -11.87 5.86
N GLY A 122 -1.19 -11.38 7.06
CA GLY A 122 -2.11 -12.06 7.99
C GLY A 122 -3.53 -12.20 7.42
N GLN A 123 -4.06 -11.17 6.76
CA GLN A 123 -5.36 -11.26 6.07
C GLN A 123 -5.32 -12.23 4.88
N SER A 124 -4.20 -12.28 4.15
CA SER A 124 -4.03 -13.21 3.04
C SER A 124 -3.98 -14.65 3.55
N GLN A 125 -3.25 -14.92 4.63
CA GLN A 125 -3.26 -16.23 5.31
C GLN A 125 -4.67 -16.63 5.76
N PHE A 126 -5.43 -15.71 6.36
CA PHE A 126 -6.81 -15.95 6.73
C PHE A 126 -7.68 -16.33 5.52
N ARG A 127 -7.58 -15.57 4.42
CA ARG A 127 -8.31 -15.84 3.17
C ARG A 127 -7.95 -17.19 2.57
N GLU A 128 -6.67 -17.55 2.57
CA GLU A 128 -6.20 -18.83 2.06
C GLU A 128 -6.69 -20.01 2.91
N VAL A 129 -6.73 -19.87 4.24
CA VAL A 129 -7.36 -20.88 5.11
C VAL A 129 -8.84 -21.02 4.76
N LEU A 130 -9.58 -19.93 4.57
CA LEU A 130 -10.99 -19.99 4.19
C LEU A 130 -11.22 -20.65 2.82
N ARG A 131 -10.27 -20.55 1.89
CA ARG A 131 -10.31 -21.18 0.56
C ARG A 131 -9.82 -22.63 0.57
N ALA A 132 -8.95 -22.99 1.50
CA ALA A 132 -8.35 -24.31 1.58
C ALA A 132 -9.42 -25.41 1.70
N LYS A 133 -9.16 -26.51 0.99
CA LYS A 133 -9.95 -27.74 1.05
C LYS A 133 -9.44 -28.58 2.22
N PHE A 134 -10.26 -28.65 3.27
CA PHE A 134 -9.98 -29.50 4.43
C PHE A 134 -10.75 -30.81 4.33
N SER A 135 -10.32 -31.83 5.08
CA SER A 135 -11.04 -33.09 5.16
C SER A 135 -12.42 -32.90 5.78
N VAL A 136 -13.37 -33.76 5.40
CA VAL A 136 -14.80 -33.63 5.78
C VAL A 136 -15.02 -33.66 7.30
N GLY A 137 -14.10 -34.29 8.06
CA GLY A 137 -14.15 -34.38 9.52
C GLY A 137 -13.23 -33.40 10.26
N MET A 138 -12.52 -32.50 9.57
CA MET A 138 -11.57 -31.60 10.24
C MET A 138 -12.24 -30.60 11.18
N PHE A 139 -13.42 -30.10 10.80
CA PHE A 139 -14.20 -29.16 11.63
C PHE A 139 -15.48 -29.84 12.09
N PRO A 140 -15.69 -30.01 13.41
CA PRO A 140 -16.90 -30.63 13.94
C PRO A 140 -18.12 -29.72 13.71
N GLY A 141 -19.31 -30.29 13.55
CA GLY A 141 -20.53 -29.52 13.42
C GLY A 141 -21.60 -30.24 12.61
N ALA A 142 -22.85 -30.16 13.07
CA ALA A 142 -23.99 -30.79 12.42
C ALA A 142 -24.30 -30.09 11.09
N THR A 143 -24.18 -28.77 11.04
CA THR A 143 -24.49 -27.97 9.85
C THR A 143 -23.22 -27.43 9.17
N LYS A 144 -23.35 -27.09 7.87
CA LYS A 144 -22.27 -26.43 7.11
C LYS A 144 -21.88 -25.07 7.74
N ALA A 145 -22.85 -24.34 8.29
CA ALA A 145 -22.62 -23.06 8.96
C ALA A 145 -21.74 -23.24 10.22
N GLN A 146 -22.09 -24.20 11.09
CA GLN A 146 -21.29 -24.50 12.29
C GLN A 146 -19.86 -24.90 11.95
N ARG A 147 -19.67 -25.75 10.94
CA ARG A 147 -18.33 -26.12 10.46
C ARG A 147 -17.56 -24.92 9.92
N ASN A 148 -18.25 -23.98 9.27
CA ASN A 148 -17.65 -22.75 8.75
C ASN A 148 -17.26 -21.78 9.87
N ASP A 149 -18.04 -21.67 10.93
CA ASP A 149 -17.73 -20.81 12.09
C ASP A 149 -16.45 -21.29 12.80
N ILE A 150 -16.31 -22.61 12.97
CA ILE A 150 -15.09 -23.20 13.53
C ILE A 150 -13.91 -23.00 12.57
N LYS A 151 -14.12 -23.12 11.25
CA LYS A 151 -13.10 -22.81 10.25
C LYS A 151 -12.61 -21.36 10.33
N ILE A 152 -13.51 -20.41 10.56
CA ILE A 152 -13.19 -18.99 10.75
C ILE A 152 -12.37 -18.79 12.03
N ALA A 153 -12.79 -19.42 13.14
CA ALA A 153 -12.04 -19.37 14.40
C ALA A 153 -10.62 -19.94 14.24
N PHE A 154 -10.49 -21.08 13.56
CA PHE A 154 -9.20 -21.69 13.22
C PHE A 154 -8.33 -20.77 12.36
N ALA A 155 -8.90 -20.15 11.32
CA ALA A 155 -8.18 -19.22 10.46
C ALA A 155 -7.62 -18.01 11.24
N ASN A 156 -8.40 -17.48 12.19
CA ASN A 156 -7.96 -16.38 13.07
C ASN A 156 -6.85 -16.84 14.03
N ASP A 157 -6.99 -18.00 14.65
CA ASP A 157 -5.98 -18.57 15.54
C ASP A 157 -4.65 -18.80 14.79
N LEU A 158 -4.69 -19.38 13.59
CA LEU A 158 -3.51 -19.59 12.77
C LEU A 158 -2.81 -18.27 12.41
N LYS A 159 -3.58 -17.25 12.03
CA LYS A 159 -3.07 -15.90 11.75
C LYS A 159 -2.36 -15.32 12.98
N LEU A 160 -3.01 -15.36 14.15
CA LEU A 160 -2.46 -14.79 15.39
C LEU A 160 -1.20 -15.53 15.85
N ARG A 161 -1.19 -16.87 15.80
CA ARG A 161 0.00 -17.65 16.16
C ARG A 161 1.16 -17.41 15.21
N SER A 162 0.89 -17.35 13.91
CA SER A 162 1.93 -17.06 12.90
C SER A 162 2.55 -15.69 13.17
N HIS A 163 1.73 -14.68 13.42
CA HIS A 163 2.22 -13.35 13.81
C HIS A 163 3.04 -13.36 15.10
N GLY A 164 2.58 -14.07 16.14
CA GLY A 164 3.29 -14.21 17.41
C GLY A 164 4.66 -14.87 17.26
N ILE A 165 4.74 -15.98 16.52
CA ILE A 165 6.00 -16.67 16.20
C ILE A 165 6.97 -15.72 15.50
N MET A 166 6.49 -14.98 14.49
CA MET A 166 7.31 -14.00 13.78
C MET A 166 7.85 -12.93 14.71
N LYS A 167 7.01 -12.35 15.57
CA LYS A 167 7.42 -11.33 16.54
C LYS A 167 8.50 -11.85 17.51
N CYS A 168 8.34 -13.09 18.00
CA CYS A 168 9.34 -13.74 18.84
C CYS A 168 10.66 -14.00 18.11
N LEU A 169 10.62 -14.42 16.84
CA LEU A 169 11.82 -14.65 16.02
C LEU A 169 12.57 -13.35 15.77
N PHE A 170 11.86 -12.28 15.39
CA PHE A 170 12.46 -10.96 15.19
C PHE A 170 13.10 -10.44 16.48
N ALA A 171 12.44 -10.58 17.63
CA ALA A 171 13.01 -10.20 18.92
C ALA A 171 14.24 -11.04 19.30
N LYS A 172 14.17 -12.38 19.12
CA LYS A 172 15.25 -13.30 19.48
C LYS A 172 16.54 -13.05 18.69
N TYR A 173 16.41 -12.72 17.41
CA TYR A 173 17.56 -12.51 16.52
C TYR A 173 17.87 -11.02 16.28
N ASN A 174 17.34 -10.13 17.11
CA ASN A 174 17.55 -8.68 16.99
C ASN A 174 17.35 -8.16 15.56
N PHE A 175 16.26 -8.60 14.93
CA PHE A 175 15.89 -8.28 13.55
C PHE A 175 16.88 -8.74 12.46
N ASP A 176 17.84 -9.62 12.78
CA ASP A 176 18.72 -10.26 11.80
C ASP A 176 17.93 -11.22 10.89
N ARG A 177 17.68 -10.76 9.67
CA ARG A 177 16.92 -11.50 8.66
C ARG A 177 17.64 -12.76 8.17
N GLN A 178 18.98 -12.79 8.18
CA GLN A 178 19.73 -13.96 7.74
C GLN A 178 19.55 -15.09 8.75
N GLN A 179 19.66 -14.80 10.05
CA GLN A 179 19.43 -15.78 11.11
C GLN A 179 17.99 -16.30 11.12
N ILE A 180 17.02 -15.41 10.94
CA ILE A 180 15.59 -15.80 10.86
C ILE A 180 15.35 -16.72 9.66
N SER A 181 15.99 -16.45 8.52
CA SER A 181 15.84 -17.25 7.30
C SER A 181 16.37 -18.67 7.43
N ILE A 182 17.43 -18.88 8.22
CA ILE A 182 17.97 -20.22 8.48
C ILE A 182 16.95 -21.05 9.25
N VAL A 183 16.25 -20.44 10.21
CA VAL A 183 15.29 -21.12 11.09
C VAL A 183 13.93 -21.30 10.42
N CYS A 184 13.60 -20.44 9.47
CA CYS A 184 12.34 -20.52 8.73
C CYS A 184 12.55 -20.12 7.25
N PRO A 185 13.09 -21.04 6.43
CA PRO A 185 13.56 -20.75 5.06
C PRO A 185 12.48 -20.26 4.10
N ALA A 186 11.24 -20.70 4.31
CA ALA A 186 10.10 -20.35 3.46
C ALA A 186 9.66 -18.86 3.58
N LEU A 187 10.21 -18.10 4.54
CA LEU A 187 9.82 -16.70 4.76
C LEU A 187 10.47 -15.71 3.79
N LEU A 188 11.66 -16.01 3.26
CA LEU A 188 12.36 -15.14 2.29
C LEU A 188 12.12 -15.55 0.83
N SER A 189 11.62 -16.75 0.56
CA SER A 189 11.30 -17.20 -0.81
C SER A 189 10.00 -16.59 -1.37
N LEU A 190 9.37 -15.66 -0.65
CA LEU A 190 8.13 -14.98 -0.99
C LEU A 190 8.29 -13.44 -0.94
N SER A 191 9.51 -12.93 -1.14
CA SER A 191 9.79 -11.53 -1.44
C SER A 191 9.81 -11.33 -2.96
#